data_AF-A0A090X4W9-F1
#
_entry.id   AF-A0A090X4W9-F1
#
_cell.length_a   1.000
_cell.length_b   1.000
_cell.length_c   1.000
_cell.angle_alpha   90.00
_cell.angle_beta   90.00
_cell.angle_gamma   90.00
#
_symmetry.space_group_name_H-M   'P 1'
#
loop_
_entity.id
_entity.type
_entity.pdbx_description
1 polymer ?
#
loop_
_entity_poly.entity_id
_entity_poly.type
_entity_poly.pdbx_seq_one_letter_code
_entity_poly.pdbx_strand_id
1 'polypeptide(L)' 'MCWGVKDSSSEFLKYLDKHGIALGTELKVTNKEPFDNSITITINHSEFIISNIIANNLFVKLA' A
#
# COMPACT_ATOMS: atom_id res chain seq x y z
N MET A 1 -5.86 -7.83 1.51
CA MET A 1 -6.61 -7.17 0.42
C MET A 1 -6.85 -5.70 0.75
N CYS A 2 -6.66 -4.78 -0.19
CA CYS A 2 -6.96 -3.35 -0.02
C CYS A 2 -8.48 -3.14 0.14
N TRP A 3 -8.91 -2.57 1.25
CA TRP A 3 -10.32 -2.32 1.57
C TRP A 3 -10.67 -0.84 1.50
N GLY A 4 -9.70 0.04 1.72
CA GLY A 4 -9.95 1.47 1.75
C GLY A 4 -8.69 2.29 1.92
N VAL A 5 -8.86 3.60 1.89
CA VAL A 5 -7.81 4.58 2.16
C VAL A 5 -8.31 5.61 3.16
N LYS A 6 -7.41 6.13 3.97
CA LYS A 6 -7.71 7.23 4.91
C LYS A 6 -7.64 8.59 4.22
N ASP A 7 -6.69 8.75 3.30
CA ASP A 7 -6.48 9.98 2.54
C ASP A 7 -7.22 9.88 1.19
N SER A 8 -8.19 10.78 0.99
CA SER A 8 -8.99 10.88 -0.22
C SER A 8 -8.55 12.03 -1.14
N SER A 9 -7.35 12.58 -0.92
CA SER A 9 -6.76 13.59 -1.80
C SER A 9 -6.51 13.02 -3.19
N SER A 10 -6.67 13.87 -4.21
CA SER A 10 -6.51 13.45 -5.60
C SER A 10 -5.09 12.98 -5.88
N GLU A 11 -4.09 13.60 -5.26
CA GLU A 11 -2.67 13.28 -5.36
C GLU A 11 -2.38 11.87 -4.82
N PHE A 12 -2.92 11.54 -3.65
CA PHE A 12 -2.74 10.21 -3.05
C PHE A 12 -3.42 9.11 -3.87
N LEU A 13 -4.65 9.34 -4.30
CA LEU A 13 -5.39 8.38 -5.14
C LEU A 13 -4.67 8.14 -6.48
N LYS A 14 -4.17 9.20 -7.13
CA LYS A 14 -3.37 9.07 -8.36
C LYS A 14 -2.06 8.32 -8.15
N TYR A 15 -1.41 8.52 -7.00
CA TYR A 15 -0.20 7.77 -6.66
C TYR A 15 -0.52 6.27 -6.55
N LEU A 16 -1.57 5.91 -5.83
CA LEU A 16 -1.97 4.51 -5.65
C LEU A 16 -2.32 3.85 -6.99
N ASP A 17 -3.09 4.54 -7.84
CA ASP A 17 -3.48 4.08 -9.17
C ASP A 17 -2.26 3.81 -10.06
N LYS A 18 -1.26 4.72 -10.06
CA LYS A 18 0.00 4.55 -10.79
C LYS A 18 0.77 3.30 -10.37
N HIS A 19 0.64 2.88 -9.12
CA HIS A 19 1.30 1.71 -8.55
C HIS A 19 0.40 0.45 -8.53
N GLY A 20 -0.78 0.50 -9.17
CA GLY A 20 -1.70 -0.64 -9.26
C GLY A 20 -2.39 -0.99 -7.94
N ILE A 21 -2.41 -0.06 -6.99
CA ILE A 21 -3.08 -0.22 -5.69
C ILE A 21 -4.48 0.38 -5.81
N ALA A 22 -5.47 -0.47 -5.99
CA ALA A 22 -6.87 -0.10 -6.02
C ALA A 22 -7.65 -0.85 -4.93
N LEU A 23 -8.92 -0.51 -4.77
CA LEU A 23 -9.82 -1.30 -3.92
C LEU A 23 -9.92 -2.72 -4.46
N GLY A 24 -9.84 -3.70 -3.56
CA GLY A 24 -9.83 -5.12 -3.93
C GLY A 24 -8.46 -5.66 -4.35
N THR A 25 -7.43 -4.82 -4.51
CA THR A 25 -6.08 -5.30 -4.83
C THR A 25 -5.56 -6.23 -3.75
N GLU A 26 -5.09 -7.41 -4.16
CA GLU A 26 -4.35 -8.32 -3.29
C GLU A 26 -2.93 -7.82 -3.09
N LEU A 27 -2.50 -7.82 -1.84
CA LEU A 27 -1.21 -7.31 -1.42
C LEU A 27 -0.72 -8.16 -0.26
N LYS A 28 0.57 -8.49 -0.31
CA LYS A 28 1.25 -9.31 0.69
C LYS A 28 2.42 -8.52 1.24
N VAL A 29 2.47 -8.34 2.55
CA VAL A 29 3.63 -7.75 3.21
C VAL A 29 4.77 -8.78 3.21
N THR A 30 5.93 -8.41 2.69
CA THR A 30 7.13 -9.26 2.66
C THR A 30 8.17 -8.81 3.66
N ASN A 31 8.29 -7.51 3.92
CA ASN A 31 9.24 -6.97 4.89
C ASN A 31 8.75 -5.66 5.52
N LYS A 32 9.29 -5.34 6.70
CA LYS A 32 9.16 -4.03 7.34
C LYS A 32 10.55 -3.55 7.77
N GLU A 33 10.97 -2.40 7.27
CA GLU A 33 12.25 -1.78 7.60
C GLU A 33 12.13 -1.02 8.95
N PRO A 34 12.87 -1.40 10.00
CA PRO A 34 12.77 -0.75 11.30
C PRO A 34 13.27 0.70 11.33
N PHE A 35 14.21 1.07 10.45
CA PHE A 35 14.83 2.40 10.47
C PHE A 35 13.82 3.52 10.15
N ASP A 36 13.09 3.40 9.04
CA ASP A 36 12.16 4.42 8.56
C ASP A 36 10.68 3.96 8.58
N ASN A 37 10.42 2.74 9.02
CA ASN A 37 9.11 2.09 9.01
C ASN A 37 8.51 1.92 7.61
N SER A 38 9.34 1.91 6.56
CA SER A 38 8.90 1.52 5.22
C SER A 38 8.51 0.04 5.20
N ILE A 39 7.57 -0.29 4.30
CA ILE A 39 7.01 -1.63 4.17
C ILE A 39 7.23 -2.09 2.73
N THR A 40 7.79 -3.29 2.59
CA THR A 40 7.86 -3.97 1.32
C THR A 40 6.61 -4.83 1.14
N ILE A 41 5.92 -4.62 0.03
CA ILE A 41 4.71 -5.36 -0.35
C ILE A 41 4.85 -5.96 -1.74
N THR A 42 4.23 -7.11 -1.96
CA THR A 42 4.07 -7.70 -3.28
C THR A 42 2.64 -7.49 -3.78
N ILE A 43 2.50 -6.97 -4.99
CA ILE A 43 1.24 -6.76 -5.71
C ILE A 43 1.41 -7.31 -7.12
N ASN A 44 0.50 -8.16 -7.61
CA ASN A 44 0.56 -8.72 -8.96
C ASN A 44 1.95 -9.30 -9.35
N HIS A 45 2.59 -9.98 -8.40
CA HIS A 45 3.94 -10.57 -8.53
C HIS A 45 5.09 -9.56 -8.69
N SER A 46 4.83 -8.27 -8.50
CA SER A 46 5.84 -7.21 -8.46
C SER A 46 6.02 -6.72 -7.02
N GLU A 47 7.26 -6.42 -6.65
CA GLU A 47 7.61 -5.96 -5.31
C GLU A 47 7.72 -4.43 -5.27
N PHE A 48 7.11 -3.82 -4.26
CA PHE A 48 7.05 -2.38 -4.07
C PHE A 48 7.40 -2.03 -2.64
N ILE A 49 8.17 -0.95 -2.48
CA ILE A 49 8.43 -0.36 -1.16
C ILE A 49 7.51 0.84 -1.03
N ILE A 50 6.68 0.82 0.02
CA ILE A 50 5.85 1.96 0.40
C ILE A 50 6.39 2.59 1.67
N SER A 51 6.34 3.92 1.74
CA SER A 51 6.76 4.64 2.93
C SER A 51 5.77 4.43 4.07
N ASN A 52 6.20 4.72 5.30
CA ASN A 52 5.33 4.71 6.47
C ASN A 52 4.09 5.62 6.29
N ILE A 53 4.21 6.73 5.57
CA ILE A 53 3.07 7.63 5.28
C ILE A 53 1.99 6.89 4.49
N ILE A 54 2.39 6.17 3.44
CA ILE A 54 1.43 5.43 2.60
C ILE A 54 0.84 4.26 3.36
N ALA A 55 1.68 3.52 4.09
CA ALA A 55 1.24 2.41 4.93
C ALA A 55 0.18 2.82 5.96
N ASN A 56 0.35 3.99 6.60
CA ASN A 56 -0.61 4.50 7.59
C ASN A 56 -1.92 5.01 6.99
N ASN A 57 -1.98 5.22 5.68
CA ASN A 57 -3.17 5.68 4.96
C ASN A 57 -3.87 4.55 4.19
N LEU A 58 -3.33 3.33 4.17
CA LEU A 58 -3.95 2.16 3.54
C LEU A 58 -4.67 1.30 4.58
N PHE A 59 -5.96 1.06 4.35
CA PHE A 59 -6.72 0.06 5.10
C PHE A 59 -6.70 -1.27 4.37
N VAL A 60 -6.13 -2.28 5.03
CA VAL A 60 -6.01 -3.63 4.51
C VAL A 60 -6.80 -4.58 5.38
N LYS A 61 -7.56 -5.47 4.74
CA LYS A 61 -8.19 -6.60 5.43
C LYS A 61 -7.29 -7.82 5.32
N LEU A 62 -7.03 -8.45 6.47
CA LEU A 62 -6.43 -9.78 6.54
C LEU A 62 -7.45 -10.79 6.03
N ALA A 63 -7.03 -11.60 5.06
CA ALA A 63 -7.82 -12.71 4.52
C ALA A 63 -7.42 -14.00 5.24
#